data_AF-A0A015MXL8-F1
#
_entry.id   AF-A0A015MXL8-F1
#
_cell.length_a   1.000
_cell.length_b   1.000
_cell.length_c   1.000
_cell.angle_alpha   90.00
_cell.angle_beta   90.00
_cell.angle_gamma   90.00
#
_symmetry.space_group_name_H-M   'P 1'
#
loop_
_entity.id
_entity.type
_entity.pdbx_description
1 polymer ?
#
loop_
_entity_poly.entity_id
_entity_poly.type
_entity_poly.pdbx_seq_one_letter_code
_entity_poly.pdbx_strand_id
1 'polypeptide(L)'
;MRGLRGFRTRRYIQLEDTGFSDAQFRRPVYPIPWKSIILATILFVLGSLGIILGSLIITGVIANEEWLDRGKPFFFLGSLLFIPGN
;
A
#
# COMPACT_ATOMS: atom_id res chain seq x y z
N MET A 1 -30.52 52.36 29.69
CA MET A 1 -30.37 50.88 29.71
C MET A 1 -31.46 50.26 28.84
N ARG A 2 -31.08 49.33 27.94
CA ARG A 2 -31.85 48.26 27.26
C ARG A 2 -31.69 48.30 25.73
N GLY A 3 -30.63 47.61 25.27
CA GLY A 3 -30.51 47.17 23.89
C GLY A 3 -31.48 46.01 23.62
N LEU A 4 -32.35 46.18 22.64
CA LEU A 4 -33.26 45.14 22.16
C LEU A 4 -32.46 44.14 21.33
N ARG A 5 -32.21 42.96 21.91
CA ARG A 5 -31.61 41.83 21.19
C ARG A 5 -32.66 41.27 20.22
N GLY A 6 -32.44 41.46 18.93
CA GLY A 6 -33.18 40.76 17.89
C GLY A 6 -32.95 39.26 18.02
N PHE A 7 -34.00 38.51 18.32
CA PHE A 7 -33.96 37.05 18.26
C PHE A 7 -33.87 36.64 16.79
N ARG A 8 -32.65 36.30 16.33
CA ARG A 8 -32.46 35.61 15.06
C ARG A 8 -32.91 34.16 15.23
N THR A 9 -34.13 33.86 14.80
CA THR A 9 -34.59 32.48 14.63
C THR A 9 -33.73 31.83 13.55
N ARG A 10 -32.88 30.86 13.93
CA ARG A 10 -32.18 30.02 12.95
C ARG A 10 -33.24 29.18 12.23
N ARG A 11 -33.48 29.51 10.96
CA ARG A 11 -34.32 28.71 10.07
C ARG A 11 -33.52 27.46 9.72
N TYR A 12 -33.85 26.32 10.32
CA TYR A 12 -33.27 25.04 9.94
C TYR A 12 -33.76 24.72 8.53
N ILE A 13 -32.84 24.44 7.61
CA ILE A 13 -33.19 23.94 6.29
C ILE A 13 -33.77 22.54 6.52
N GLN A 14 -35.08 22.39 6.31
CA GLN A 14 -35.73 21.09 6.27
C GLN A 14 -35.26 20.43 4.97
N LEU A 15 -34.12 19.74 5.04
CA LEU A 15 -33.72 18.78 4.02
C LEU A 15 -34.84 17.76 3.95
N GLU A 16 -35.38 17.52 2.75
CA GLU A 16 -36.35 16.45 2.55
C GLU A 16 -35.81 15.19 3.21
N ASP A 17 -36.64 14.56 4.05
CA ASP A 17 -36.36 13.29 4.69
C ASP A 17 -36.37 12.21 3.61
N THR A 18 -35.37 12.27 2.73
CA THR A 18 -35.03 11.24 1.77
C THR A 18 -34.47 10.11 2.61
N GLY A 19 -35.38 9.39 3.24
CA GLY A 19 -35.09 8.35 4.20
C GLY A 19 -34.08 7.35 3.64
N PHE A 20 -33.51 6.58 4.54
CA PHE A 20 -32.50 5.60 4.18
C PHE A 20 -33.02 4.63 3.10
N SER A 21 -32.39 4.60 1.92
CA SER A 21 -32.65 3.56 0.91
C SER A 21 -32.10 2.21 1.38
N ASP A 22 -32.84 1.13 1.12
CA ASP A 22 -32.42 -0.25 1.45
C ASP A 22 -31.04 -0.63 0.89
N ALA A 23 -30.60 0.06 -0.17
CA ALA A 23 -29.31 -0.15 -0.81
C ALA A 23 -28.12 0.13 0.12
N GLN A 24 -28.24 1.04 1.09
CA GLN A 24 -27.11 1.41 1.97
C GLN A 24 -26.83 0.39 3.08
N PHE A 25 -27.83 -0.43 3.43
CA PHE A 25 -27.67 -1.49 4.41
C PHE A 25 -27.08 -2.75 3.79
N ARG A 26 -26.96 -2.80 2.46
CA ARG A 26 -26.28 -3.90 1.76
C ARG A 26 -24.78 -3.72 1.91
N ARG A 27 -24.11 -4.78 2.35
CA ARG A 27 -22.64 -4.78 2.39
C ARG A 27 -22.10 -4.63 0.96
N PRO A 28 -21.22 -3.65 0.71
CA PRO A 28 -20.55 -3.55 -0.58
C PRO A 28 -19.70 -4.81 -0.81
N VAL A 29 -19.78 -5.36 -2.02
CA VAL A 29 -18.92 -6.46 -2.45
C VAL A 29 -17.59 -5.85 -2.87
N TYR A 30 -16.54 -6.05 -2.09
CA TYR A 30 -15.19 -5.61 -2.46
C TYR A 30 -14.53 -6.69 -3.33
N PRO A 31 -14.12 -6.37 -4.57
CA PRO A 31 -13.37 -7.31 -5.38
C PRO A 31 -12.00 -7.57 -4.75
N ILE A 32 -11.53 -8.81 -4.84
CA ILE A 32 -10.17 -9.18 -4.40
C ILE A 32 -9.15 -8.40 -5.26
N PRO A 33 -8.15 -7.73 -4.65
CA PRO A 33 -7.15 -6.94 -5.38
C PRO A 33 -6.07 -7.82 -6.01
N TRP A 34 -6.46 -8.63 -6.99
CA TRP A 34 -5.57 -9.59 -7.67
C TRP A 34 -4.30 -8.97 -8.24
N LYS A 35 -4.38 -7.75 -8.77
CA LYS A 35 -3.22 -7.04 -9.34
C LYS A 35 -2.14 -6.82 -8.29
N SER A 36 -2.53 -6.40 -7.09
CA SER A 36 -1.60 -6.16 -5.97
C SER A 36 -1.00 -7.47 -5.46
N ILE A 37 -1.80 -8.53 -5.36
CA ILE A 37 -1.32 -9.86 -4.94
C ILE A 37 -0.27 -10.39 -5.93
N ILE A 38 -0.56 -10.33 -7.23
CA ILE A 38 0.34 -10.79 -8.28
C ILE A 38 1.64 -9.98 -8.26
N LEU A 39 1.54 -8.65 -8.18
CA LEU A 39 2.69 -7.77 -8.12
C LEU A 39 3.55 -8.07 -6.89
N ALA A 40 2.95 -8.19 -5.72
CA ALA A 40 3.66 -8.49 -4.48
C ALA A 40 4.38 -9.85 -4.56
N THR A 41 3.71 -10.85 -5.15
CA THR A 41 4.28 -12.20 -5.35
C THR A 41 5.49 -12.15 -6.28
N ILE A 42 5.40 -11.42 -7.40
CA ILE A 42 6.51 -11.28 -8.35
C ILE A 42 7.69 -10.56 -7.69
N LEU A 43 7.45 -9.45 -7.00
CA LEU A 43 8.47 -8.69 -6.31
C LEU A 43 9.17 -9.54 -5.24
N PHE A 44 8.41 -10.27 -4.44
CA PHE A 44 8.94 -11.17 -3.41
C PHE A 44 9.83 -12.27 -4.00
N VAL A 45 9.41 -12.91 -5.09
CA VAL A 45 10.20 -13.96 -5.76
C VAL A 45 11.49 -13.40 -6.34
N LEU A 46 11.41 -12.30 -7.10
CA LEU A 46 12.58 -11.65 -7.69
C LEU A 46 13.53 -11.12 -6.61
N GLY A 47 13.00 -10.53 -5.54
CA GLY A 47 13.76 -10.06 -4.40
C GLY A 47 14.50 -11.20 -3.70
N SER A 48 13.81 -12.30 -3.42
CA SER A 48 14.40 -13.50 -2.81
C SER A 48 15.55 -14.05 -3.66
N LEU A 49 15.34 -14.17 -4.98
CA LEU A 49 16.39 -14.60 -5.91
C LEU A 49 17.59 -13.64 -5.91
N GLY A 50 17.35 -12.33 -5.93
CA GLY A 50 18.40 -11.32 -5.89
C GLY A 50 19.24 -11.38 -4.60
N ILE A 51 18.60 -11.57 -3.45
CA ILE A 51 19.29 -11.76 -2.16
C ILE A 51 20.13 -13.02 -2.19
N ILE A 52 19.54 -14.16 -2.58
CA ILE A 52 20.25 -15.45 -2.63
C ILE A 52 21.47 -15.35 -3.54
N LEU A 53 21.28 -14.89 -4.78
CA LEU A 53 22.37 -14.77 -5.76
C LEU A 53 23.43 -13.75 -5.31
N GLY A 54 23.00 -12.58 -4.81
CA GLY A 54 23.91 -11.56 -4.28
C GLY A 54 24.74 -12.08 -3.11
N SER A 55 24.13 -12.80 -2.17
CA SER A 55 24.82 -13.43 -1.04
C SER A 55 25.82 -14.50 -1.49
N LEU A 56 25.45 -15.36 -2.45
CA LEU A 56 26.35 -16.38 -3.00
C LEU A 56 27.56 -15.76 -3.70
N ILE A 57 27.37 -14.64 -4.41
CA ILE A 57 28.46 -13.91 -5.07
C ILE A 57 29.37 -13.25 -4.02
N ILE A 58 28.83 -12.51 -3.06
CA ILE A 58 29.62 -11.78 -2.04
C ILE A 58 30.44 -12.73 -1.16
N THR A 59 29.93 -13.93 -0.90
CA THR A 59 30.63 -14.96 -0.11
C THR A 59 31.66 -15.75 -0.90
N GLY A 60 31.77 -15.53 -2.23
CA GLY A 60 32.72 -16.22 -3.08
C GLY A 60 32.38 -17.68 -3.36
N VAL A 61 31.14 -18.12 -3.09
CA VAL A 61 30.72 -19.52 -3.31
C VAL A 61 30.64 -19.85 -4.80
N ILE A 62 30.24 -18.89 -5.63
CA ILE A 62 30.04 -19.08 -7.08
C ILE A 62 30.85 -18.10 -7.94
N ALA A 63 31.69 -17.26 -7.33
CA ALA A 63 32.39 -16.19 -8.03
C ALA A 63 33.80 -15.95 -7.44
N ASN A 64 34.77 -15.64 -8.31
CA ASN A 64 36.14 -15.31 -7.92
C ASN A 64 36.22 -13.92 -7.24
N GLU A 65 37.32 -13.63 -6.54
CA GLU A 65 37.51 -12.39 -5.76
C GLU A 65 37.21 -11.09 -6.54
N GLU A 66 37.50 -11.06 -7.84
CA GLU A 66 37.22 -9.92 -8.72
C GLU A 66 35.72 -9.58 -8.86
N TRP A 67 34.84 -10.54 -8.57
CA TRP A 67 33.40 -10.42 -8.77
C TRP A 67 32.61 -10.19 -7.47
N LEU A 68 33.25 -10.23 -6.29
CA LEU A 68 32.56 -10.09 -5.00
C LEU A 68 31.81 -8.75 -4.90
N ASP A 69 32.43 -7.68 -5.40
CA ASP A 69 31.82 -6.33 -5.41
C ASP A 69 30.58 -6.24 -6.31
N ARG A 70 30.51 -7.08 -7.34
CA ARG A 70 29.39 -7.13 -8.28
C ARG A 70 28.16 -7.82 -7.70
N GLY A 71 28.31 -8.55 -6.59
CA GLY A 71 27.18 -9.13 -5.85
C GLY A 71 26.39 -8.10 -5.02
N LYS A 72 27.05 -7.00 -4.63
CA LYS A 72 26.44 -5.96 -3.77
C LYS A 72 25.17 -5.35 -4.37
N PRO A 73 25.13 -4.94 -5.65
CA PRO A 73 23.90 -4.45 -6.27
C PRO A 73 22.75 -5.45 -6.21
N PHE A 74 22.99 -6.74 -6.47
CA PHE A 74 21.96 -7.77 -6.42
C PHE A 74 21.43 -7.97 -5.01
N PHE A 75 22.31 -7.95 -4.00
CA PHE A 75 21.91 -8.06 -2.61
C PHE A 75 21.05 -6.87 -2.16
N PHE A 76 21.47 -5.64 -2.48
CA PHE A 76 20.71 -4.43 -2.12
C PHE A 76 19.39 -4.32 -2.88
N LEU A 77 19.40 -4.53 -4.20
CA LEU A 77 18.19 -4.53 -5.03
C LEU A 77 17.25 -5.66 -4.62
N GLY A 78 17.77 -6.86 -4.38
CA GLY A 78 17.00 -8.00 -3.89
C GLY A 78 16.32 -7.70 -2.56
N SER A 79 17.05 -7.10 -1.62
CA SER A 79 16.51 -6.68 -0.31
C SER A 79 15.39 -5.64 -0.46
N LEU A 80 15.53 -4.70 -1.39
CA LEU A 80 14.49 -3.70 -1.66
C LEU A 80 13.24 -4.32 -2.29
N LEU A 81 13.41 -5.23 -3.26
CA LEU A 81 12.31 -5.88 -3.96
C LEU A 81 11.58 -6.94 -3.11
N PHE A 82 12.29 -7.55 -2.15
CA PHE A 82 11.74 -8.58 -1.26
C PHE A 82 10.57 -8.07 -0.40
N ILE A 83 10.52 -6.77 -0.14
CA ILE A 83 9.44 -6.11 0.60
C ILE A 83 8.53 -5.43 -0.42
N PRO A 84 7.48 -6.10 -0.92
CA PRO A 84 6.55 -5.48 -1.84
C PRO A 84 5.81 -4.32 -1.16
N GLY A 85 5.63 -3.23 -1.91
CA GLY A 85 4.86 -2.07 -1.48
C GLY A 85 3.36 -2.37 -1.35
N ASN A 86 2.66 -1.45 -0.68
CA ASN A 86 1.23 -1.52 -0.43
C ASN A 86 0.44 -0.69 -1.46
#